data_AF-A0A2Z5VKK2-F1
#
_entry.id   AF-A0A2Z5VKK2-F1
#
_cell.length_a   1.000
_cell.length_b   1.000
_cell.length_c   1.000
_cell.angle_alpha   90.00
_cell.angle_beta   90.00
_cell.angle_gamma   90.00
#
_symmetry.space_group_name_H-M   'P 1'
#
loop_
_entity.id
_entity.type
_entity.pdbx_description
1 polymer ?
#
loop_
_entity_poly.entity_id
_entity_poly.type
_entity_poly.pdbx_seq_one_letter_code
_entity_poly.pdbx_strand_id
1 'polypeptide(L)'
;MHASLKAIGPVEGGAETVVAALRSAVGPTGTVMGYASWDRSPYEETLNGARLDDEARRTWLPFDPATAGTYRGFGLLNQFLVQAP
;
A
#
# COMPACT_ATOMS: atom_id res chain seq x y z
N MET A 1 3.26 -9.62 -4.48
CA MET A 1 2.05 -10.27 -3.92
C MET A 1 0.84 -9.40 -4.20
N HIS A 2 -0.26 -10.01 -4.62
CA HIS A 2 -1.57 -9.38 -4.77
C HIS A 2 -2.58 -10.26 -4.05
N ALA A 3 -3.50 -9.67 -3.31
CA ALA A 3 -4.44 -10.43 -2.48
C ALA A 3 -5.82 -9.77 -2.42
N SER A 4 -6.86 -10.61 -2.47
CA SER A 4 -8.20 -10.26 -2.02
C SER A 4 -8.42 -10.90 -0.65
N LEU A 5 -8.37 -10.09 0.42
CA LEU A 5 -8.63 -10.60 1.78
C LEU A 5 -10.04 -11.17 1.93
N LYS A 6 -11.01 -10.65 1.16
CA LYS A 6 -12.36 -11.21 1.09
C LYS A 6 -12.36 -12.66 0.58
N ALA A 7 -11.52 -12.96 -0.41
CA ALA A 7 -11.43 -14.30 -0.99
C ALA A 7 -10.68 -15.29 -0.07
N ILE A 8 -9.72 -14.81 0.72
CA ILE A 8 -9.06 -15.60 1.77
C ILE A 8 -10.05 -15.95 2.88
N GLY A 9 -10.98 -15.04 3.20
CA GLY A 9 -11.96 -15.21 4.26
C GLY A 9 -11.43 -14.77 5.63
N PRO A 10 -12.19 -15.06 6.70
CA PRO A 10 -11.77 -14.72 8.06
C PRO A 10 -10.48 -15.44 8.45
N VAL A 11 -9.51 -14.70 8.96
CA VAL A 11 -8.26 -15.19 9.52
C VAL A 11 -8.14 -14.65 10.94
N GLU A 12 -7.79 -15.50 11.90
CA GLU A 12 -7.50 -15.06 13.27
C GLU A 12 -6.35 -14.05 13.26
N GLY A 13 -6.53 -12.87 13.86
CA GLY A 13 -5.58 -11.75 13.76
C GLY A 13 -5.60 -10.97 12.43
N GLY A 14 -6.48 -11.35 11.49
CA GLY A 14 -6.72 -10.59 10.26
C GLY A 14 -5.54 -10.56 9.29
N ALA A 15 -5.33 -9.41 8.63
CA ALA A 15 -4.32 -9.27 7.59
C ALA A 15 -2.87 -9.36 8.10
N GLU A 16 -2.63 -9.01 9.36
CA GLU A 16 -1.31 -9.13 10.00
C GLU A 16 -0.86 -10.59 10.02
N THR A 17 -1.75 -11.52 10.38
CA THR A 17 -1.48 -12.96 10.34
C THR A 17 -1.18 -13.46 8.94
N VAL A 18 -1.84 -12.91 7.91
CA VAL A 18 -1.52 -13.25 6.51
C VAL A 18 -0.08 -12.82 6.15
N VAL A 19 0.34 -11.62 6.58
CA VAL A 19 1.74 -11.17 6.37
C VAL A 19 2.72 -12.07 7.12
N ALA A 20 2.45 -12.40 8.38
CA ALA A 20 3.28 -13.29 9.18
C ALA A 20 3.41 -14.69 8.52
N ALA A 21 2.30 -15.25 8.02
CA ALA A 21 2.30 -16.52 7.32
C ALA A 21 3.14 -16.48 6.03
N LEU A 22 3.05 -15.40 5.25
CA LEU A 22 3.88 -15.22 4.04
C LEU A 22 5.37 -15.16 4.38
N ARG A 23 5.75 -14.43 5.43
CA ARG A 23 7.15 -14.35 5.90
C ARG A 23 7.67 -15.71 6.36
N SER A 24 6.84 -16.46 7.10
CA SER A 24 7.17 -17.82 7.52
C SER A 24 7.39 -18.75 6.30
N ALA A 25 6.51 -18.66 5.30
CA ALA A 25 6.57 -19.50 4.11
C ALA A 25 7.83 -19.26 3.25
N VAL A 26 8.29 -18.01 3.12
CA VAL A 26 9.51 -17.70 2.36
C VAL A 26 10.80 -17.92 3.17
N GLY A 27 10.69 -18.10 4.48
CA GLY A 27 11.82 -18.30 5.38
C GLY A 27 12.68 -17.05 5.59
N PRO A 28 13.75 -17.15 6.40
CA PRO A 28 14.55 -15.99 6.83
C PRO A 28 15.37 -15.34 5.71
N THR A 29 15.61 -16.04 4.61
CA THR A 29 16.35 -15.53 3.43
C THR A 29 15.43 -15.13 2.29
N GLY A 30 14.12 -15.34 2.44
CA GLY A 30 13.13 -15.01 1.44
C GLY A 30 12.74 -13.53 1.47
N THR A 31 12.00 -13.08 0.46
CA THR A 31 11.50 -11.70 0.37
C THR A 31 10.05 -11.71 -0.06
N VAL A 32 9.23 -10.89 0.61
CA VAL A 32 7.86 -10.60 0.23
C VAL A 32 7.79 -9.17 -0.29
N MET A 33 7.21 -8.97 -1.47
CA MET A 33 7.04 -7.65 -2.08
C MET A 33 5.57 -7.38 -2.36
N GLY A 34 5.11 -6.16 -2.10
CA GLY A 34 3.77 -5.65 -2.44
C GLY A 34 3.86 -4.39 -3.28
N TYR A 35 2.87 -4.15 -4.13
CA TYR A 35 2.75 -2.90 -4.88
C TYR A 35 1.76 -1.98 -4.18
N ALA A 36 2.28 -1.10 -3.33
CA ALA A 36 1.48 -0.32 -2.39
C ALA A 36 0.88 0.96 -3.00
N SER A 37 1.60 1.61 -3.93
CA SER A 37 1.27 2.95 -4.42
C SER A 37 1.09 3.95 -3.26
N TRP A 38 0.38 5.05 -3.50
CA TRP A 38 0.06 6.08 -2.53
C TRP A 38 -1.42 6.48 -2.67
N ASP A 39 -2.15 6.49 -1.56
CA ASP A 39 -3.58 6.84 -1.50
C ASP A 39 -3.89 8.30 -1.84
N ARG A 40 -2.88 9.17 -1.85
CA ARG A 40 -2.98 10.58 -2.26
C ARG A 40 -2.09 10.91 -3.46
N SER A 41 -1.75 9.91 -4.28
CA SER A 41 -1.00 10.14 -5.53
C SER A 41 -1.75 11.14 -6.44
N PRO A 42 -1.11 12.23 -6.90
CA PRO A 42 -1.73 13.19 -7.81
C PRO A 42 -1.67 12.71 -9.27
N TYR A 43 -1.93 11.41 -9.51
CA TYR A 43 -1.66 10.78 -10.82
C TYR A 43 -2.56 11.39 -11.90
N GLU A 44 -3.88 11.38 -11.68
CA GLU A 44 -4.86 11.95 -12.59
C GLU A 44 -4.73 13.48 -12.71
N GLU A 45 -4.42 14.16 -11.61
CA GLU A 45 -4.32 15.62 -11.52
C GLU A 45 -3.12 16.20 -12.29
N THR A 46 -2.13 15.36 -12.58
CA THR A 46 -0.91 15.75 -13.33
C THR A 46 -0.76 15.02 -14.66
N LEU A 47 -1.76 14.20 -15.03
CA LEU A 47 -1.71 13.37 -16.22
C LEU A 47 -1.69 14.20 -17.51
N ASN A 48 -0.89 13.79 -18.49
CA ASN A 48 -0.88 14.35 -19.85
C ASN A 48 -0.69 15.88 -19.94
N GLY A 49 0.11 16.46 -19.03
CA GLY A 49 0.40 17.89 -19.02
C GLY A 49 -0.63 18.73 -18.26
N ALA A 50 -1.61 18.10 -17.62
CA ALA A 50 -2.43 18.75 -16.61
C ALA A 50 -1.54 19.33 -15.50
N ARG A 51 -1.95 20.49 -14.97
CA ARG A 51 -1.27 21.15 -13.87
C ARG A 51 -2.28 21.37 -12.76
N LEU A 52 -1.88 21.03 -11.55
CA LEU A 52 -2.54 21.52 -10.35
C LEU A 52 -2.58 23.04 -10.39
N ASP A 53 -3.70 23.63 -9.95
CA ASP A 53 -3.73 25.05 -9.65
C ASP A 53 -2.75 25.38 -8.51
N ASP A 54 -2.48 26.67 -8.33
CA ASP A 54 -1.46 27.11 -7.39
C ASP A 54 -1.78 26.77 -5.93
N GLU A 55 -3.05 26.69 -5.55
CA GLU A 55 -3.47 26.35 -4.19
C GLU A 55 -3.25 24.86 -3.93
N ALA A 56 -3.78 23.99 -4.80
CA ALA A 56 -3.62 22.56 -4.71
C ALA A 56 -2.14 22.16 -4.75
N ARG A 57 -1.34 22.77 -5.63
CA ARG A 57 0.11 22.52 -5.71
C ARG A 57 0.86 22.87 -4.42
N ARG A 58 0.44 23.90 -3.69
CA ARG A 58 1.09 24.33 -2.44
C ARG A 58 0.65 23.54 -1.22
N THR A 59 -0.56 22.98 -1.26
CA THR A 59 -1.21 22.31 -0.13
C THR A 59 -1.20 20.78 -0.23
N TRP A 60 -0.87 20.23 -1.40
CA TRP A 60 -0.75 18.78 -1.57
C TRP A 60 0.32 18.22 -0.62
N LEU A 61 -0.05 17.18 0.13
CA LEU A 61 0.86 16.56 1.07
C LEU A 61 2.07 15.98 0.34
N PRO A 62 3.31 16.18 0.81
CA PRO A 62 4.45 15.47 0.24
C PRO A 62 4.30 13.97 0.49
N PHE A 63 4.82 13.15 -0.42
CA PHE A 63 4.96 11.73 -0.17
C PHE A 63 6.05 11.51 0.89
N ASP A 64 5.67 10.86 1.99
CA ASP A 64 6.58 10.35 3.01
C ASP A 64 6.38 8.84 3.13
N PRO A 65 7.37 8.00 2.79
CA PRO A 65 7.22 6.55 2.80
C PRO A 65 6.92 5.96 4.19
N ALA A 66 7.20 6.69 5.28
CA ALA A 66 6.90 6.23 6.63
C ALA A 66 5.44 6.46 7.04
N THR A 67 4.75 7.43 6.43
CA THR A 67 3.42 7.88 6.88
C THR A 67 2.35 7.89 5.78
N ALA A 68 2.75 7.88 4.51
CA ALA A 68 1.84 7.85 3.38
C ALA A 68 0.98 6.58 3.38
N GLY A 69 -0.32 6.74 3.14
CA GLY A 69 -1.25 5.62 3.03
C GLY A 69 -1.06 4.84 1.74
N THR A 70 -1.41 3.56 1.77
CA THR A 70 -1.36 2.69 0.58
C THR A 70 -2.65 2.80 -0.25
N TYR A 71 -2.56 2.70 -1.57
CA TYR A 71 -3.73 2.79 -2.44
C TYR A 71 -4.65 1.59 -2.24
N ARG A 72 -5.87 1.86 -1.75
CA ARG A 72 -6.84 0.82 -1.33
C ARG A 72 -7.26 -0.11 -2.47
N GLY A 73 -7.24 0.39 -3.72
CA GLY A 73 -7.57 -0.41 -4.90
C GLY A 73 -6.59 -1.56 -5.18
N PHE A 74 -5.37 -1.50 -4.64
CA PHE A 74 -4.38 -2.59 -4.78
C PHE A 74 -4.41 -3.60 -3.62
N GLY A 75 -5.35 -3.43 -2.69
CA GLY A 75 -5.64 -4.37 -1.62
C GLY A 75 -5.11 -3.91 -0.26
N LEU A 76 -5.91 -4.18 0.78
CA LEU A 76 -5.62 -3.82 2.17
C LEU A 76 -4.32 -4.44 2.71
N LEU A 77 -3.91 -5.60 2.18
CA LEU A 77 -2.69 -6.29 2.63
C LEU A 77 -1.43 -5.41 2.49
N ASN A 78 -1.38 -4.51 1.52
CA ASN A 78 -0.23 -3.61 1.32
C ASN A 78 0.03 -2.72 2.55
N GLN A 79 -1.02 -2.26 3.25
CA GLN A 79 -0.85 -1.48 4.48
C GLN A 79 -0.07 -2.26 5.54
N PHE A 80 -0.38 -3.54 5.70
CA PHE A 80 0.25 -4.42 6.68
C PHE A 80 1.66 -4.85 6.25
N LEU A 81 1.92 -4.95 4.94
CA LEU A 81 3.27 -5.21 4.43
C LEU A 81 4.22 -4.04 4.71
N VAL A 82 3.76 -2.80 4.55
CA VAL A 82 4.58 -1.60 4.85
C VAL A 82 4.86 -1.45 6.35
N GLN A 83 3.94 -1.91 7.20
CA GLN A 83 4.06 -1.87 8.66
C GLN A 83 4.84 -3.05 9.24
N ALA A 84 5.17 -4.06 8.43
CA ALA A 84 5.89 -5.23 8.90
C ALA A 84 7.33 -4.87 9.26
N PRO A 85 7.88 -5.42 10.37
CA PRO A 85 9.25 -5.16 10.79
C PRO A 85 10.28 -5.93 9.97
#